data_AF-A0A7S2ZRW8-F1
#
_entry.id   AF-A0A7S2ZRW8-F1
#
_cell.length_a   1.000
_cell.length_b   1.000
_cell.length_c   1.000
_cell.angle_alpha   90.00
_cell.angle_beta   90.00
_cell.angle_gamma   90.00
#
_symmetry.space_group_name_H-M   'P 1'
#
loop_
_entity.id
_entity.type
_entity.pdbx_description
1 polymer ?
#
loop_
_entity_poly.entity_id
_entity_poly.type
_entity_poly.pdbx_seq_one_letter_code
_entity_poly.pdbx_strand_id
1 'polypeptide(L)'
;MDSWAWTLYSTRLARDRDSNSMGFSEDIEFVERSKSDADTGKPVELMTKDEIRRMSVPELRTALRSAGIPSKTRSTRGELLNRLIPMIDESERRSMLIDEAVRREDYGRASELQAGQSERSRVKQQLEEAVAEERYLDAQKLQERFDRLTEMRADPTQDEGSYDRYLDQDEWYKPVR
;
A
#
# COMPACT_ATOMS: atom_id res chain seq x y z
N MET A 1 34.87 3.64 18.80
CA MET A 1 35.12 3.55 17.35
C MET A 1 33.93 4.15 16.65
N ASP A 2 34.18 5.36 16.16
CA ASP A 2 33.42 6.33 15.38
C ASP A 2 32.39 5.74 14.39
N SER A 3 31.13 6.21 14.38
CA SER A 3 30.59 7.50 13.88
C SER A 3 30.35 7.51 12.38
N TRP A 4 29.06 7.47 11.97
CA TRP A 4 28.42 8.27 10.92
C TRP A 4 26.93 8.37 11.33
N ALA A 5 26.40 9.46 11.91
CA ALA A 5 26.07 10.76 11.30
C ALA A 5 25.23 10.54 10.02
N TRP A 6 23.96 10.92 9.94
CA TRP A 6 23.43 12.29 9.89
C TRP A 6 21.89 12.23 10.00
N THR A 7 21.09 13.24 10.37
CA THR A 7 21.25 14.57 10.99
C THR A 7 19.87 15.23 10.95
N LEU A 8 19.32 15.52 12.14
CA LEU A 8 18.73 16.80 12.62
C LEU A 8 17.56 17.47 11.83
N TYR A 9 16.79 18.42 12.34
CA TYR A 9 17.04 19.57 13.21
C TYR A 9 15.65 20.04 13.73
N SER A 10 15.43 20.13 15.05
CA SER A 10 15.46 21.37 15.87
C SER A 10 14.05 21.96 16.08
N THR A 11 13.70 22.75 17.09
CA THR A 11 14.41 23.42 18.21
C THR A 11 13.28 23.91 19.11
N ARG A 12 13.36 23.76 20.43
CA ARG A 12 12.56 24.57 21.35
C ARG A 12 13.50 25.32 22.28
N LEU A 13 13.76 26.57 21.90
CA LEU A 13 14.56 27.53 22.66
C LEU A 13 13.72 28.16 23.78
N ALA A 14 14.37 28.20 24.93
CA ALA A 14 14.27 29.11 26.06
C ALA A 14 13.12 30.14 26.13
N ARG A 15 12.41 30.09 27.27
CA ARG A 15 11.83 31.26 27.94
C ARG A 15 12.98 32.13 28.48
N ASP A 16 13.00 33.41 28.13
CA ASP A 16 12.86 34.49 29.13
C ASP A 16 12.79 35.88 28.50
N ARG A 17 12.01 36.73 29.18
CA ARG A 17 11.98 38.21 29.24
C ARG A 17 11.19 39.08 28.25
N ASP A 18 10.29 39.82 28.91
CA ASP A 18 10.01 41.26 28.84
C ASP A 18 9.11 41.86 27.75
N SER A 19 7.85 42.08 28.16
CA SER A 19 7.16 43.39 28.20
C SER A 19 7.53 44.46 27.17
N ASN A 20 6.69 44.71 26.14
CA ASN A 20 6.06 46.04 25.91
C ASN A 20 5.05 46.06 24.73
N SER A 21 4.01 46.87 24.91
CA SER A 21 3.21 47.64 23.93
C SER A 21 2.47 46.98 22.76
N MET A 22 1.13 47.03 22.87
CA MET A 22 0.13 47.51 21.90
C MET A 22 0.24 47.13 20.42
N GLY A 23 -0.81 46.45 19.91
CA GLY A 23 -1.16 46.53 18.49
C GLY A 23 -2.09 45.41 18.00
N PHE A 24 -3.40 45.66 18.05
CA PHE A 24 -4.37 45.27 17.01
C PHE A 24 -4.22 43.88 16.36
N SER A 25 -4.79 42.85 16.99
CA SER A 25 -4.93 41.50 16.41
C SER A 25 -6.22 41.40 15.59
N GLU A 26 -6.17 41.74 14.31
CA GLU A 26 -7.03 41.09 13.30
C GLU A 26 -6.33 39.81 12.86
N ASP A 27 -6.48 38.75 13.66
CA ASP A 27 -6.03 37.40 13.30
C ASP A 27 -6.99 36.84 12.26
N ILE A 28 -6.77 37.20 11.00
CA ILE A 28 -7.20 36.38 9.87
C ILE A 28 -6.37 35.10 9.97
N GLU A 29 -6.95 34.07 10.59
CA GLU A 29 -6.45 32.69 10.50
C GLU A 29 -6.42 32.29 9.02
N PHE A 30 -5.29 32.57 8.38
CA PHE A 30 -4.91 31.99 7.11
C PHE A 30 -4.65 30.51 7.40
N VAL A 31 -5.71 29.71 7.37
CA VAL A 31 -5.61 28.25 7.35
C VAL A 31 -4.76 27.90 6.15
N GLU A 32 -3.46 27.66 6.39
CA GLU A 32 -2.59 26.96 5.47
C GLU A 32 -3.28 25.63 5.16
N ARG A 33 -4.04 25.61 4.06
CA ARG A 33 -4.33 24.38 3.35
C ARG A 33 -2.97 23.80 2.99
N SER A 34 -2.49 22.88 3.82
CA SER A 34 -1.45 21.96 3.42
C SER A 34 -1.90 21.39 2.09
N LYS A 35 -1.19 21.79 1.03
CA LYS A 35 -1.23 21.06 -0.22
C LYS A 35 -0.71 19.68 0.17
N SER A 36 -1.62 18.75 0.39
CA SER A 36 -1.26 17.35 0.48
C SER A 36 -0.52 17.04 -0.82
N ASP A 37 0.77 16.79 -0.71
CA ASP A 37 1.61 16.17 -1.72
C ASP A 37 1.09 14.75 -1.98
N ALA A 38 -0.11 14.66 -2.53
CA ALA A 38 -0.80 13.44 -2.91
C ALA A 38 -0.38 12.99 -4.31
N ASP A 39 0.87 13.30 -4.68
CA ASP A 39 1.58 12.45 -5.62
C ASP A 39 2.28 11.40 -4.76
N THR A 40 1.58 10.29 -4.52
CA THR A 40 2.19 9.18 -3.77
C THR A 40 3.45 8.69 -4.45
N GLY A 41 3.70 9.00 -5.74
CA GLY A 41 4.87 8.64 -6.56
C GLY A 41 5.09 7.13 -6.74
N LYS A 42 4.52 6.36 -5.83
CA LYS A 42 4.57 4.94 -5.65
C LYS A 42 3.54 4.30 -6.58
N PRO A 43 3.96 3.31 -7.39
CA PRO A 43 3.05 2.49 -8.16
C PRO A 43 1.99 1.85 -7.25
N VAL A 44 0.75 1.77 -7.74
CA VAL A 44 -0.40 1.21 -6.98
C VAL A 44 -0.15 -0.25 -6.61
N GLU A 45 0.57 -0.96 -7.47
CA GLU A 45 0.98 -2.35 -7.31
C GLU A 45 1.81 -2.55 -6.04
N LEU A 46 2.51 -1.52 -5.56
CA LEU A 46 3.39 -1.61 -4.38
C LEU A 46 2.73 -1.08 -3.10
N MET A 47 1.51 -0.56 -3.18
CA MET A 47 0.81 0.02 -2.03
C MET A 47 0.28 -1.08 -1.08
N THR A 48 0.36 -0.83 0.22
CA THR A 48 -0.18 -1.75 1.24
C THR A 48 -1.68 -1.59 1.41
N LYS A 49 -2.37 -2.61 1.94
CA LYS A 49 -3.81 -2.54 2.28
C LYS A 49 -4.15 -1.34 3.16
N ASP A 50 -3.24 -1.02 4.07
CA ASP A 50 -3.38 0.03 5.06
C ASP A 50 -3.21 1.42 4.44
N GLU A 51 -2.23 1.60 3.56
CA GLU A 51 -2.07 2.82 2.76
C GLU A 51 -3.37 3.08 1.98
N ILE A 52 -3.86 2.08 1.25
CA ILE A 52 -5.05 2.19 0.40
C ILE A 52 -6.31 2.49 1.21
N ARG A 53 -6.44 1.89 2.40
CA ARG A 53 -7.58 2.16 3.30
C ARG A 53 -7.58 3.57 3.84
N ARG A 54 -6.43 4.21 4.01
CA ARG A 54 -6.33 5.59 4.51
C ARG A 54 -6.54 6.63 3.41
N MET A 55 -6.47 6.24 2.14
CA MET A 55 -6.68 7.15 1.02
C MET A 55 -8.07 7.78 1.00
N SER A 56 -8.05 9.09 0.80
CA SER A 56 -9.18 9.95 0.49
C SER A 56 -9.64 9.76 -0.96
N VAL A 57 -10.84 10.27 -1.27
CA VAL A 57 -11.39 10.22 -2.64
C VAL A 57 -10.49 10.91 -3.67
N PRO A 58 -9.90 12.09 -3.40
CA PRO A 58 -8.91 12.70 -4.30
C PRO A 58 -7.70 11.79 -4.56
N GLU A 59 -7.11 11.20 -3.52
CA GLU A 59 -5.93 10.33 -3.64
C GLU A 59 -6.24 9.08 -4.48
N LEU A 60 -7.39 8.44 -4.24
CA LEU A 60 -7.82 7.28 -5.03
C LEU A 60 -7.99 7.63 -6.51
N ARG A 61 -8.44 8.85 -6.83
CA ARG A 61 -8.54 9.32 -8.22
C ARG A 61 -7.17 9.55 -8.84
N THR A 62 -6.22 10.08 -8.08
CA THR A 62 -4.84 10.26 -8.54
C THR A 62 -4.20 8.90 -8.84
N ALA A 63 -4.35 7.92 -7.93
CA ALA A 63 -3.85 6.57 -8.13
C ALA A 63 -4.49 5.85 -9.33
N LEU A 64 -5.81 5.99 -9.53
CA LEU A 64 -6.46 5.45 -10.73
C LEU A 64 -5.92 6.12 -12.01
N ARG A 65 -5.68 7.43 -11.97
CA ARG A 65 -5.14 8.17 -13.11
C ARG A 65 -3.71 7.74 -13.44
N SER A 66 -2.84 7.56 -12.45
CA SER A 66 -1.47 7.06 -12.67
C SER A 66 -1.46 5.64 -13.23
N ALA A 67 -2.43 4.81 -12.83
CA ALA A 67 -2.66 3.48 -13.40
C ALA A 67 -3.37 3.50 -14.78
N GLY A 68 -3.67 4.67 -15.36
CA GLY A 68 -4.36 4.78 -16.65
C GLY A 68 -5.85 4.42 -16.63
N ILE A 69 -6.45 4.29 -15.45
CA ILE A 69 -7.85 3.89 -15.27
C ILE A 69 -8.74 5.14 -15.16
N PRO A 70 -9.73 5.31 -16.06
CA PRO A 70 -10.65 6.43 -15.95
C PRO A 70 -11.55 6.29 -14.72
N SER A 71 -11.77 7.40 -14.01
CA SER A 71 -12.72 7.50 -12.91
C SER A 71 -13.79 8.56 -13.22
N LYS A 72 -15.04 8.32 -12.81
CA LYS A 72 -16.12 9.30 -12.97
C LYS A 72 -16.07 10.30 -11.81
N THR A 73 -16.35 11.58 -12.08
CA THR A 73 -16.34 12.64 -11.07
C THR A 73 -17.34 12.42 -9.92
N ARG A 74 -18.41 11.64 -10.15
CA ARG A 74 -19.42 11.30 -9.14
C ARG A 74 -19.19 9.94 -8.47
N SER A 75 -18.10 9.24 -8.79
CA SER A 75 -17.86 7.92 -8.18
C SER A 75 -17.62 8.04 -6.68
N THR A 76 -18.28 7.16 -5.94
CA THR A 76 -18.14 7.03 -4.49
C THR A 76 -16.77 6.44 -4.13
N ARG A 77 -16.34 6.57 -2.87
CA ARG A 77 -15.10 5.95 -2.40
C ARG A 77 -15.07 4.44 -2.66
N GLY A 78 -16.18 3.74 -2.42
CA GLY A 78 -16.29 2.30 -2.66
C GLY A 78 -16.14 1.94 -4.14
N GLU A 79 -16.74 2.71 -5.05
CA GLU A 79 -16.57 2.50 -6.49
C GLU A 79 -15.13 2.70 -6.95
N LEU A 80 -14.44 3.71 -6.41
CA LEU A 80 -13.04 3.98 -6.73
C LEU A 80 -12.14 2.85 -6.22
N LEU A 81 -12.35 2.40 -4.98
CA LEU A 81 -11.64 1.25 -4.42
C LEU A 81 -11.86 -0.02 -5.24
N ASN A 82 -13.09 -0.33 -5.63
CA ASN A 82 -13.38 -1.52 -6.43
C ASN A 82 -12.65 -1.52 -7.79
N ARG A 83 -12.39 -0.34 -8.36
CA ARG A 83 -11.58 -0.21 -9.58
C ARG A 83 -10.08 -0.30 -9.34
N LEU A 84 -9.63 0.11 -8.15
CA LEU A 84 -8.22 0.09 -7.77
C LEU A 84 -7.77 -1.31 -7.33
N ILE A 85 -8.65 -2.06 -6.65
CA ILE A 85 -8.37 -3.38 -6.07
C ILE A 85 -7.66 -4.33 -7.03
N PRO A 86 -8.05 -4.48 -8.31
CA PRO A 86 -7.37 -5.36 -9.25
C PRO A 86 -5.92 -4.99 -9.56
N MET A 87 -5.51 -3.75 -9.32
CA MET A 87 -4.17 -3.23 -9.60
C MET A 87 -3.21 -3.36 -8.42
N ILE A 88 -3.70 -3.83 -7.27
CA ILE A 88 -2.90 -4.00 -6.06
C ILE A 88 -2.13 -5.34 -6.15
N ASP A 89 -0.95 -5.40 -5.54
CA ASP A 89 -0.26 -6.67 -5.28
C ASP A 89 -1.23 -7.75 -4.77
N GLU A 90 -1.10 -8.97 -5.30
CA GLU A 90 -1.99 -10.08 -5.00
C GLU A 90 -2.13 -10.37 -3.50
N SER A 91 -1.04 -10.24 -2.73
CA SER A 91 -1.09 -10.52 -1.29
C SER A 91 -1.92 -9.49 -0.52
N GLU A 92 -1.74 -8.21 -0.86
CA GLU A 92 -2.50 -7.11 -0.28
C GLU A 92 -3.96 -7.15 -0.72
N ARG A 93 -4.19 -7.39 -2.02
CA ARG A 93 -5.52 -7.54 -2.60
C ARG A 93 -6.31 -8.64 -1.91
N ARG A 94 -5.73 -9.84 -1.74
CA ARG A 94 -6.41 -10.95 -1.05
C ARG A 94 -6.68 -10.62 0.41
N SER A 95 -5.71 -10.03 1.12
CA SER A 95 -5.91 -9.62 2.51
C SER A 95 -7.08 -8.64 2.64
N MET A 96 -7.18 -7.65 1.75
CA MET A 96 -8.33 -6.74 1.71
C MET A 96 -9.66 -7.45 1.43
N LEU A 97 -9.68 -8.41 0.51
CA LEU A 97 -10.89 -9.17 0.17
C LEU A 97 -11.34 -10.10 1.31
N ILE A 98 -10.39 -10.72 2.03
CA ILE A 98 -10.68 -11.52 3.23
C ILE A 98 -11.30 -10.64 4.31
N ASP A 99 -10.69 -9.49 4.61
CA ASP A 99 -11.21 -8.55 5.61
C ASP A 99 -12.60 -8.03 5.25
N GLU A 100 -12.88 -7.79 3.96
CA GLU A 100 -14.22 -7.41 3.49
C GLU A 100 -15.23 -8.54 3.67
N ALA A 101 -14.86 -9.78 3.31
CA ALA A 101 -15.72 -10.95 3.48
C ALA A 101 -16.05 -11.20 4.96
N VAL A 102 -15.05 -11.12 5.84
CA VAL A 102 -15.22 -11.25 7.30
C VAL A 102 -16.14 -10.16 7.84
N ARG A 103 -15.96 -8.90 7.43
CA ARG A 103 -16.82 -7.79 7.87
C ARG A 103 -18.29 -7.95 7.44
N ARG A 104 -18.53 -8.67 6.34
CA ARG A 104 -19.87 -8.99 5.83
C ARG A 104 -20.42 -10.31 6.38
N GLU A 105 -19.71 -10.95 7.30
CA GLU A 105 -20.05 -12.27 7.84
C GLU A 105 -20.11 -13.37 6.76
N ASP A 106 -19.48 -13.14 5.60
CA ASP A 106 -19.35 -14.11 4.51
C ASP A 106 -18.11 -14.99 4.73
N TYR A 107 -18.20 -15.86 5.73
CA TYR A 107 -17.10 -16.76 6.10
C TYR A 107 -16.82 -17.81 5.02
N GLY A 108 -17.81 -18.15 4.18
CA GLY A 108 -17.63 -19.03 3.03
C GLY A 108 -16.64 -18.42 2.04
N ARG A 109 -16.88 -17.17 1.65
CA ARG A 109 -15.97 -16.45 0.75
C ARG A 109 -14.59 -16.21 1.37
N ALA A 110 -14.52 -15.89 2.66
CA ALA A 110 -13.26 -15.74 3.37
C ALA A 110 -12.43 -17.03 3.34
N SER A 111 -13.06 -18.18 3.56
CA SER A 111 -12.41 -19.49 3.53
C SER A 111 -11.89 -19.85 2.13
N GLU A 112 -12.67 -19.59 1.08
CA GLU A 112 -12.21 -19.78 -0.30
C GLU A 112 -10.98 -18.93 -0.63
N LEU A 113 -10.99 -17.66 -0.22
CA LEU A 113 -9.88 -16.73 -0.44
C LEU A 113 -8.62 -17.16 0.31
N GLN A 114 -8.77 -17.69 1.53
CA GLN A 114 -7.68 -18.26 2.32
C GLN A 114 -7.12 -19.53 1.69
N ALA A 115 -7.99 -20.46 1.26
CA ALA A 115 -7.56 -21.70 0.61
C ALA A 115 -6.76 -21.43 -0.67
N GLY A 116 -7.15 -20.42 -1.44
CA GLY A 116 -6.47 -20.00 -2.66
C GLY A 116 -5.25 -19.10 -2.47
N GLN A 117 -4.76 -18.86 -1.25
CA GLN A 117 -3.58 -18.01 -1.03
C GLN A 117 -2.33 -18.58 -1.68
N SER A 118 -1.55 -17.69 -2.31
CA SER A 118 -0.18 -17.98 -2.75
C SER A 118 0.74 -18.30 -1.58
N GLU A 119 1.86 -18.98 -1.84
CA GLU A 119 2.89 -19.20 -0.80
C GLU A 119 3.36 -17.86 -0.23
N ARG A 120 3.58 -16.88 -1.11
CA ARG A 120 3.96 -15.50 -0.74
C ARG A 120 2.94 -14.86 0.20
N SER A 121 1.65 -14.96 -0.13
CA SER A 121 0.55 -14.46 0.71
C SER A 121 0.52 -15.13 2.09
N ARG A 122 0.75 -16.44 2.16
CA ARG A 122 0.81 -17.18 3.44
C ARG A 122 2.00 -16.75 4.30
N VAL A 123 3.19 -16.62 3.70
CA VAL A 123 4.40 -16.19 4.41
C VAL A 123 4.23 -14.77 4.96
N LYS A 124 3.61 -13.87 4.18
CA LYS A 124 3.29 -12.51 4.64
C LYS A 124 2.34 -12.51 5.83
N GLN A 125 1.29 -13.32 5.80
CA GLN A 125 0.36 -13.42 6.92
C GLN A 125 1.05 -13.95 8.18
N GLN A 126 1.90 -14.97 8.04
CA GLN A 126 2.70 -15.51 9.14
C GLN A 126 3.70 -14.48 9.69
N LEU A 127 4.26 -13.64 8.82
CA LEU A 127 5.13 -12.54 9.21
C LEU A 127 4.36 -11.51 10.04
N GLU A 128 3.20 -11.06 9.57
CA GLU A 128 2.33 -10.13 10.31
C GLU A 128 1.97 -10.68 11.70
N GLU A 129 1.63 -11.97 11.79
CA GLU A 129 1.35 -12.68 13.03
C GLU A 129 2.59 -12.75 13.96
N ALA A 130 3.74 -13.14 13.43
CA ALA A 130 4.99 -13.21 14.21
C ALA A 130 5.41 -11.84 14.78
N VAL A 131 5.18 -10.76 14.02
CA VAL A 131 5.41 -9.39 14.49
C VAL A 131 4.43 -8.99 15.60
N ALA A 132 3.14 -9.31 15.43
CA ALA A 132 2.12 -9.03 16.43
C ALA A 132 2.34 -9.79 17.75
N GLU A 133 2.93 -10.98 17.68
CA GLU A 133 3.28 -11.82 18.83
C GLU A 133 4.71 -11.60 19.36
N GLU A 134 5.42 -10.58 18.86
CA GLU A 134 6.80 -10.24 19.26
C GLU A 134 7.83 -11.38 19.04
N ARG A 135 7.54 -12.33 18.14
CA ARG A 135 8.43 -13.44 17.75
C ARG A 135 9.44 -13.00 16.69
N TYR A 136 10.31 -12.05 17.03
CA TYR A 136 11.17 -11.36 16.06
C TYR A 136 12.17 -12.27 15.31
N LEU A 137 12.65 -13.36 15.94
CA LEU A 137 13.52 -14.33 15.26
C LEU A 137 12.79 -15.10 14.15
N ASP A 138 11.51 -15.40 14.37
CA ASP A 138 10.67 -16.05 13.36
C ASP A 138 10.29 -15.03 12.28
N ALA A 139 9.93 -13.81 12.69
CA ALA A 139 9.63 -12.71 11.77
C ALA A 139 10.80 -12.43 10.81
N GLN A 140 12.04 -12.42 11.29
CA GLN A 140 13.21 -12.24 10.42
C GLN A 140 13.32 -13.33 9.34
N LYS A 141 13.15 -14.60 9.71
CA LYS A 141 13.22 -15.72 8.75
C LYS A 141 12.07 -15.66 7.74
N LEU A 142 10.88 -15.26 8.20
CA LEU A 142 9.70 -15.08 7.36
C LEU A 142 9.88 -13.91 6.40
N GLN A 143 10.49 -12.80 6.84
CA GLN A 143 10.83 -11.67 6.00
C GLN A 143 11.80 -12.08 4.89
N GLU A 144 12.91 -12.76 5.22
CA GLU A 144 13.87 -13.25 4.21
C GLU A 144 13.21 -14.18 3.19
N ARG A 145 12.28 -15.04 3.63
CA ARG A 145 11.52 -15.90 2.73
C ARG A 145 10.56 -15.09 1.85
N PHE A 146 9.87 -14.12 2.42
CA PHE A 146 8.97 -13.23 1.69
C PHE A 146 9.70 -12.43 0.62
N ASP A 147 10.88 -11.90 0.94
CA ASP A 147 11.71 -11.15 0.00
C ASP A 147 12.13 -12.03 -1.17
N ARG A 148 12.63 -13.25 -0.90
CA ARG A 148 12.96 -14.22 -1.96
C ARG A 148 11.77 -14.54 -2.86
N LEU A 149 10.59 -14.81 -2.27
CA LEU A 149 9.38 -15.09 -3.06
C LEU A 149 8.91 -13.88 -3.87
N THR A 150 9.18 -12.67 -3.39
CA THR A 150 8.87 -11.42 -4.09
C THR A 150 9.83 -11.19 -5.26
N GLU A 151 11.13 -11.41 -5.08
CA GLU A 151 12.14 -11.32 -6.13
C GLU A 151 11.90 -12.31 -7.28
N MET A 152 11.31 -13.48 -6.97
CA MET A 152 10.98 -14.50 -7.98
C MET A 152 9.76 -14.14 -8.85
N ARG A 153 9.00 -13.09 -8.53
CA ARG A 153 7.79 -12.71 -9.28
C ARG A 153 8.11 -11.77 -10.43
N ALA A 154 7.67 -12.15 -11.63
CA ALA A 154 7.66 -11.26 -12.79
C ALA A 154 6.55 -10.19 -12.73
N ASP A 155 5.37 -10.54 -12.18
CA ASP A 155 4.25 -9.62 -11.98
C ASP A 155 3.65 -9.79 -10.57
N PRO A 156 3.70 -8.75 -9.70
CA PRO A 156 3.17 -8.80 -8.33
C PRO A 156 1.62 -8.81 -8.26
N THR A 157 0.93 -8.36 -9.31
CA THR A 157 -0.54 -8.24 -9.34
C THR A 157 -1.24 -9.56 -9.70
N GLN A 158 -0.52 -10.47 -10.37
CA GLN A 158 -1.04 -11.76 -10.83
C GLN A 158 -1.22 -12.78 -9.68
N ASP A 159 -2.22 -13.65 -9.84
CA ASP A 159 -2.42 -14.78 -8.95
C ASP A 159 -1.38 -15.89 -9.19
N GLU A 160 -0.98 -16.60 -8.13
CA GLU A 160 -0.05 -17.72 -8.28
C GLU A 160 -0.72 -18.84 -9.09
N GLY A 161 -0.08 -19.30 -10.16
CA GLY A 161 -0.63 -20.33 -11.04
C GLY A 161 -1.60 -19.82 -12.11
N SER A 162 -1.90 -18.51 -12.16
CA SER A 162 -2.68 -17.90 -13.26
C SER A 162 -1.80 -17.34 -14.38
N TYR A 163 -0.49 -17.64 -14.38
CA TYR A 163 0.40 -17.29 -15.48
C TYR A 163 -0.14 -17.86 -16.78
N ASP A 164 -0.41 -16.97 -17.74
CA ASP A 164 -0.70 -17.40 -19.10
C ASP A 164 0.59 -17.96 -19.71
N ARG A 165 0.70 -19.29 -19.71
CA ARG A 165 1.75 -20.06 -20.38
C ARG A 165 1.93 -19.74 -21.87
N TYR A 166 1.03 -18.97 -22.49
CA TYR A 166 1.10 -18.55 -23.88
C TYR A 166 1.71 -17.15 -24.07
N LEU A 167 2.00 -16.39 -23.00
CA LEU A 167 2.69 -15.10 -23.09
C LEU A 167 4.14 -15.22 -23.59
N ASP A 168 4.77 -16.40 -23.44
CA ASP A 168 6.10 -16.71 -23.98
C ASP A 168 6.09 -17.28 -25.40
N GLN A 169 4.91 -17.42 -26.04
CA GLN A 169 4.84 -17.85 -27.44
C GLN A 169 4.96 -16.64 -28.38
N ASP A 170 6.12 -15.98 -28.34
CA ASP A 170 6.51 -15.08 -29.41
C ASP A 170 6.38 -15.81 -30.74
N GLU A 171 5.66 -15.22 -31.70
CA GLU A 171 5.52 -15.78 -33.05
C GLU A 171 6.88 -16.07 -33.71
N TRP A 172 7.94 -15.39 -33.26
CA TRP A 172 9.32 -15.62 -33.66
C TRP A 172 9.80 -17.07 -33.49
N TYR A 173 9.32 -17.79 -32.46
CA TYR A 173 9.70 -19.17 -32.19
C TYR A 173 8.73 -20.21 -32.77
N LYS A 174 7.65 -19.78 -33.45
CA LYS A 174 6.84 -20.73 -34.21
C LYS A 174 7.63 -21.13 -35.46
N PRO A 175 8.08 -22.39 -35.60
CA PRO A 175 8.65 -22.83 -36.86
C PRO A 175 7.55 -22.66 -37.92
N VAL A 176 7.81 -21.79 -38.89
CA VAL A 176 6.96 -21.60 -40.07
C VAL A 176 6.77 -22.99 -40.68
N ARG A 177 5.53 -23.48 -40.70
CA ARG A 177 5.16 -24.69 -41.42
C ARG A 177 4.74 -24.34 -42.83
#